data_AF-A0A2S5GSL6-F1
#
_entry.id   AF-A0A2S5GSL6-F1
#
_cell.length_a   1.000
_cell.length_b   1.000
_cell.length_c   1.000
_cell.angle_alpha   90.00
_cell.angle_beta   90.00
_cell.angle_gamma   90.00
#
_symmetry.space_group_name_H-M   'P 1'
#
loop_
_entity.id
_entity.type
_entity.pdbx_description
1 polymer ?
#
loop_
_entity_poly.entity_id
_entity_poly.type
_entity_poly.pdbx_seq_one_letter_code
_entity_poly.pdbx_strand_id
1 'polypeptide(L)'
;MSFPKHAGWPRQTVRVVQAPSMDGLADDHASADTNSCPGYGSASAWLWLDGARSATLEHEVSSLQSGVDRRWLWRGTDWEYQPPGYRHGPLLTPVTAPLLQAFIDDWAPRQMGVLLFAGDDAPASAHLKHLRLMRAPDGLPMRFNLTATRQLEELCEGLPADRLAQLLGPIQRLIWRTADDAGALWLQADVPVPNETAPDPRGFALSAAEEDAVNRASFACFMREAVRRHVPADMATKHPAAHAKLLHQIALFTDEAGLINLRLERDIHHYIELRLYFPQLPFEKDAELRANLARRDESGLLRLNHAEYRLNTITAAMASGKQS
;
A
#
# COMPACT_ATOMS: atom_id res chain seq x y z
N MET A 1 12.06 35.52 0.72
CA MET A 1 10.90 34.62 0.82
C MET A 1 11.44 33.21 0.94
N SER A 2 11.30 32.60 2.12
CA SER A 2 11.77 31.25 2.39
C SER A 2 10.87 30.28 1.63
N PHE A 3 11.42 29.55 0.67
CA PHE A 3 10.73 28.40 0.10
C PHE A 3 10.43 27.42 1.23
N PRO A 4 9.19 26.92 1.38
CA PRO A 4 8.94 25.84 2.32
C PRO A 4 9.84 24.66 1.89
N LYS A 5 10.52 24.04 2.86
CA LYS A 5 11.13 22.72 2.67
C LYS A 5 9.99 21.80 2.24
N HIS A 6 9.87 21.48 0.95
CA HIS A 6 9.02 20.38 0.52
C HIS A 6 9.60 19.12 1.19
N ALA A 7 9.04 18.72 2.33
CA ALA A 7 9.42 17.49 3.03
C ALA A 7 8.94 16.23 2.27
N GLY A 8 8.69 16.34 0.96
CA GLY A 8 8.02 15.32 0.15
C GLY A 8 6.57 15.10 0.59
N TRP A 9 6.16 13.84 0.52
CA TRP A 9 4.86 13.33 0.98
C TRP A 9 5.08 12.44 2.21
N PRO A 10 5.36 13.02 3.40
CA PRO A 10 5.71 12.25 4.58
C PRO A 10 4.54 11.37 5.02
N ARG A 11 4.87 10.23 5.62
CA ARG A 11 3.89 9.39 6.30
C ARG A 11 3.57 9.96 7.68
N GLN A 12 2.34 9.81 8.11
CA GLN A 12 1.85 10.32 9.39
C GLN A 12 1.73 9.21 10.44
N THR A 13 1.21 8.06 10.04
CA THR A 13 0.89 6.94 10.95
C THR A 13 1.80 5.74 10.68
N VAL A 14 2.04 5.44 9.41
CA VAL A 14 2.83 4.32 8.94
C VAL A 14 4.29 4.70 8.92
N ARG A 15 5.15 3.81 9.42
CA ARG A 15 6.60 4.03 9.47
C ARG A 15 7.36 2.97 8.69
N VAL A 16 8.47 3.38 8.10
CA VAL A 16 9.40 2.46 7.46
C VAL A 16 10.22 1.78 8.55
N VAL A 17 10.27 0.46 8.52
CA VAL A 17 11.01 -0.37 9.48
C VAL A 17 11.98 -1.29 8.73
N GLN A 18 12.84 -1.97 9.49
CA GLN A 18 13.65 -3.05 8.92
C GLN A 18 12.77 -4.29 8.67
N ALA A 19 13.29 -5.24 7.90
CA ALA A 19 12.66 -6.54 7.78
C ALA A 19 12.47 -7.15 9.18
N PRO A 20 11.31 -7.77 9.48
CA PRO A 20 11.06 -8.33 10.79
C PRO A 20 12.06 -9.46 11.09
N SER A 21 12.46 -9.61 12.35
CA SER A 21 13.34 -10.69 12.81
C SER A 21 12.80 -11.28 14.11
N MET A 22 13.11 -12.54 14.42
CA MET A 22 12.63 -13.17 15.65
C MET A 22 13.07 -12.42 16.92
N ASP A 23 14.28 -11.87 16.92
CA ASP A 23 14.80 -11.06 18.04
C ASP A 23 13.97 -9.77 18.22
N GLY A 24 13.63 -9.10 17.11
CA GLY A 24 12.79 -7.90 17.14
C GLY A 24 11.36 -8.19 17.64
N LEU A 25 10.82 -9.38 17.32
CA LEU A 25 9.53 -9.82 17.86
C LEU A 25 9.61 -10.11 19.37
N ALA A 26 10.73 -10.66 19.84
CA ALA A 26 10.95 -11.00 21.24
C ALA A 26 11.16 -9.76 22.13
N ASP A 27 11.90 -8.75 21.65
CA ASP A 27 12.18 -7.52 22.40
C ASP A 27 10.91 -6.68 22.63
N ASP A 28 9.96 -6.73 21.71
CA ASP A 28 8.64 -6.12 21.87
C ASP A 28 7.81 -6.76 23.00
N HIS A 29 8.09 -8.01 23.38
CA HIS A 29 7.48 -8.63 24.56
C HIS A 29 8.11 -8.16 25.88
N ALA A 30 9.36 -7.67 25.86
CA ALA A 30 10.11 -7.24 27.04
C ALA A 30 10.00 -5.73 27.32
N SER A 31 9.71 -4.91 26.31
CA SER A 31 9.52 -3.45 26.46
C SER A 31 8.17 -3.04 27.06
N ALA A 32 7.47 -3.96 27.73
CA ALA A 32 6.30 -3.67 28.55
C ALA A 32 6.69 -3.31 30.00
N ASP A 33 7.69 -2.44 30.18
CA ASP A 33 8.12 -1.99 31.51
C ASP A 33 7.41 -0.68 31.94
N THR A 34 6.49 -0.87 32.90
CA THR A 34 6.23 -0.05 34.10
C THR A 34 5.43 1.27 34.08
N ASN A 35 4.97 1.80 32.95
CA ASN A 35 4.04 2.96 32.98
C ASN A 35 2.81 2.88 32.06
N SER A 36 2.54 1.71 31.49
CA SER A 36 1.35 1.46 30.67
C SER A 36 0.21 0.93 31.52
N CYS A 37 -1.02 1.38 31.26
CA CYS A 37 -2.24 0.97 31.95
C CYS A 37 -2.27 -0.55 32.25
N PRO A 38 -2.61 -0.96 33.49
CA PRO A 38 -2.59 -2.38 33.87
C PRO A 38 -3.78 -3.08 33.21
N GLY A 39 -3.52 -3.92 32.21
CA GLY A 39 -4.59 -4.75 31.62
C GLY A 39 -4.25 -5.46 30.31
N TYR A 40 -3.33 -4.95 29.50
CA TYR A 40 -3.01 -5.61 28.22
C TYR A 40 -1.95 -6.70 28.41
N GLY A 41 -2.35 -7.96 28.19
CA GLY A 41 -1.45 -9.11 28.17
C GLY A 41 -0.38 -9.01 27.09
N SER A 42 0.64 -9.88 27.17
CA SER A 42 1.75 -9.94 26.20
C SER A 42 1.22 -10.17 24.77
N ALA A 43 1.50 -9.24 23.85
CA ALA A 43 0.98 -9.28 22.49
C ALA A 43 1.58 -10.44 21.68
N SER A 44 0.75 -11.36 21.20
CA SER A 44 1.21 -12.49 20.38
C SER A 44 1.29 -12.12 18.90
N ALA A 45 2.36 -12.56 18.22
CA ALA A 45 2.56 -12.33 16.80
C ALA A 45 1.95 -13.46 15.95
N TRP A 46 1.21 -13.08 14.90
CA TRP A 46 0.55 -14.01 13.97
C TRP A 46 0.82 -13.61 12.52
N LEU A 47 0.84 -14.60 11.64
CA LEU A 47 0.82 -14.39 10.19
C LEU A 47 -0.61 -14.50 9.68
N TRP A 48 -1.04 -13.45 8.97
CA TRP A 48 -2.23 -13.44 8.13
C TRP A 48 -1.83 -13.70 6.69
N LEU A 49 -2.19 -14.85 6.14
CA LEU A 49 -1.82 -15.25 4.79
C LEU A 49 -3.06 -15.36 3.90
N ASP A 50 -2.95 -14.91 2.66
CA ASP A 50 -4.04 -14.91 1.67
C ASP A 50 -4.07 -16.22 0.88
N GLY A 51 -5.02 -17.10 1.20
CA GLY A 51 -5.21 -18.37 0.51
C GLY A 51 -5.59 -18.23 -0.97
N ALA A 52 -6.11 -17.08 -1.40
CA ALA A 52 -6.39 -16.86 -2.83
C ALA A 52 -5.10 -16.78 -3.67
N ARG A 53 -3.94 -16.57 -3.04
CA ARG A 53 -2.64 -16.42 -3.70
C ARG A 53 -1.83 -17.72 -3.79
N SER A 54 -2.19 -18.76 -3.04
CA SER A 54 -1.58 -20.09 -3.19
C SER A 54 -2.59 -21.21 -2.90
N ALA A 55 -2.77 -22.09 -3.88
CA ALA A 55 -3.59 -23.29 -3.74
C ALA A 55 -2.97 -24.33 -2.76
N THR A 56 -1.68 -24.21 -2.48
CA THR A 56 -0.90 -25.12 -1.63
C THR A 56 -0.53 -24.51 -0.27
N LEU A 57 -1.05 -23.32 0.04
CA LEU A 57 -0.65 -22.53 1.23
C LEU A 57 -0.69 -23.33 2.54
N GLU A 58 -1.75 -24.08 2.78
CA GLU A 58 -1.87 -24.88 4.01
C GLU A 58 -0.79 -25.97 4.09
N HIS A 59 -0.43 -26.59 2.96
CA HIS A 59 0.64 -27.58 2.91
C HIS A 59 2.00 -26.94 3.12
N GLU A 60 2.26 -25.78 2.49
CA GLU A 60 3.48 -24.99 2.69
C GLU A 60 3.67 -24.67 4.19
N VAL A 61 2.65 -24.09 4.84
CA VAL A 61 2.68 -23.80 6.28
C VAL A 61 2.88 -25.07 7.12
N SER A 62 2.18 -26.16 6.78
CA SER A 62 2.29 -27.42 7.52
C SER A 62 3.67 -28.06 7.44
N SER A 63 4.41 -27.82 6.36
CA SER A 63 5.77 -28.36 6.21
C SER A 63 6.80 -27.59 7.04
N LEU A 64 6.52 -26.32 7.36
CA LEU A 64 7.39 -25.43 8.14
C LEU A 64 7.07 -25.43 9.63
N GLN A 65 5.82 -25.76 10.02
CA GLN A 65 5.39 -25.84 11.41
C GLN A 65 4.59 -27.12 11.66
N SER A 66 5.15 -28.03 12.46
CA SER A 66 4.44 -29.18 12.98
C SER A 66 3.48 -28.76 14.10
N GLY A 67 2.17 -28.75 13.84
CA GLY A 67 1.15 -28.36 14.82
C GLY A 67 -0.20 -28.01 14.20
N VAL A 68 -1.22 -27.77 15.05
CA VAL A 68 -2.62 -27.58 14.66
C VAL A 68 -3.12 -26.13 14.83
N ASP A 69 -2.30 -25.21 15.34
CA ASP A 69 -2.76 -23.83 15.65
C ASP A 69 -2.91 -22.91 14.43
N ARG A 70 -3.16 -23.49 13.25
CA ARG A 70 -3.56 -22.76 12.04
C ARG A 70 -5.07 -22.80 11.87
N ARG A 71 -5.65 -21.68 11.44
CA ARG A 71 -7.10 -21.59 11.22
C ARG A 71 -7.40 -20.80 9.96
N TRP A 72 -8.24 -21.39 9.12
CA TRP A 72 -8.89 -20.67 8.04
C TRP A 72 -10.01 -19.82 8.62
N LEU A 73 -9.93 -18.50 8.48
CA LEU A 73 -10.87 -17.61 9.15
C LEU A 73 -12.27 -17.68 8.55
N TRP A 74 -12.41 -18.02 7.27
CA TRP A 74 -13.72 -18.24 6.66
C TRP A 74 -14.40 -19.55 7.11
N ARG A 75 -13.69 -20.46 7.78
CA ARG A 75 -14.30 -21.68 8.32
C ARG A 75 -15.27 -21.33 9.46
N GLY A 76 -16.46 -21.92 9.42
CA GLY A 76 -17.54 -21.62 10.36
C GLY A 76 -18.21 -20.27 10.12
N THR A 77 -18.11 -19.72 8.91
CA THR A 77 -18.81 -18.50 8.48
C THR A 77 -19.65 -18.82 7.24
N ASP A 78 -20.56 -17.93 6.86
CA ASP A 78 -21.38 -18.08 5.65
C ASP A 78 -20.55 -18.27 4.36
N TRP A 79 -19.27 -17.88 4.39
CA TRP A 79 -18.33 -17.96 3.27
C TRP A 79 -17.67 -19.32 3.11
N GLU A 80 -17.83 -20.24 4.07
CA GLU A 80 -17.13 -21.51 4.03
C GLU A 80 -17.42 -22.29 2.73
N TYR A 81 -18.69 -22.25 2.31
CA TYR A 81 -19.22 -23.00 1.17
C TYR A 81 -19.52 -22.13 -0.06
N GLN A 82 -19.35 -20.82 0.02
CA GLN A 82 -19.55 -19.93 -1.13
C GLN A 82 -18.29 -19.92 -2.01
N PRO A 83 -18.40 -20.01 -3.35
CA PRO A 83 -17.25 -19.85 -4.23
C PRO A 83 -16.50 -18.53 -3.93
N PRO A 84 -15.17 -18.54 -3.81
CA PRO A 84 -14.23 -19.64 -4.14
C PRO A 84 -13.99 -20.69 -3.01
N GLY A 85 -14.63 -20.56 -1.85
CA GLY A 85 -14.52 -21.48 -0.72
C GLY A 85 -13.51 -21.03 0.34
N TYR A 86 -13.57 -21.63 1.53
CA TYR A 86 -12.80 -21.16 2.70
C TYR A 86 -11.28 -21.15 2.52
N ARG A 87 -10.73 -22.02 1.67
CA ARG A 87 -9.27 -22.12 1.41
C ARG A 87 -8.71 -20.99 0.56
N HIS A 88 -9.58 -20.20 -0.07
CA HIS A 88 -9.21 -18.95 -0.71
C HIS A 88 -9.32 -17.75 0.26
N GLY A 89 -9.74 -18.01 1.50
CA GLY A 89 -9.81 -17.00 2.54
C GLY A 89 -8.48 -16.79 3.24
N PRO A 90 -8.49 -16.03 4.33
CA PRO A 90 -7.31 -15.84 5.16
C PRO A 90 -6.97 -17.09 5.99
N LEU A 91 -5.70 -17.46 6.00
CA LEU A 91 -5.11 -18.42 6.91
C LEU A 91 -4.36 -17.66 8.01
N LEU A 92 -4.75 -17.87 9.27
CA LEU A 92 -4.09 -17.31 10.44
C LEU A 92 -3.25 -18.40 11.11
N THR A 93 -1.97 -18.13 11.39
CA THR A 93 -1.05 -19.05 12.06
C THR A 93 -0.11 -18.28 13.01
N PRO A 94 0.24 -18.82 14.19
CA PRO A 94 1.20 -18.16 15.07
C PRO A 94 2.58 -18.11 14.40
N VAL A 95 3.36 -17.08 14.71
CA VAL A 95 4.68 -16.90 14.12
C VAL A 95 5.68 -17.86 14.74
N THR A 96 6.44 -18.53 13.89
CA THR A 96 7.62 -19.32 14.26
C THR A 96 8.79 -18.87 13.40
N ALA A 97 10.03 -19.15 13.83
CA ALA A 97 11.21 -18.74 13.05
C ALA A 97 11.19 -19.25 11.58
N PRO A 98 10.86 -20.53 11.30
CA PRO A 98 10.78 -21.01 9.92
C PRO A 98 9.68 -20.32 9.10
N LEU A 99 8.51 -20.04 9.71
CA LEU A 99 7.43 -19.34 9.03
C LEU A 99 7.76 -17.87 8.78
N LEU A 100 8.42 -17.20 9.72
CA LEU A 100 8.85 -15.81 9.55
C LEU A 100 9.84 -15.69 8.40
N GLN A 101 10.79 -16.62 8.31
CA GLN A 101 11.76 -16.66 7.21
C GLN A 101 11.06 -16.85 5.86
N ALA A 102 10.15 -17.83 5.75
CA ALA A 102 9.36 -18.04 4.54
C ALA A 102 8.49 -16.82 4.19
N PHE A 103 7.95 -16.13 5.19
CA PHE A 103 7.21 -14.89 4.99
C PHE A 103 8.08 -13.80 4.36
N ILE A 104 9.29 -13.58 4.89
CA ILE A 104 10.20 -12.54 4.42
C ILE A 104 10.72 -12.83 3.01
N ASP A 105 11.12 -14.07 2.76
CA ASP A 105 11.81 -14.45 1.53
C ASP A 105 10.85 -14.64 0.34
N ASP A 106 9.60 -15.02 0.61
CA ASP A 106 8.70 -15.52 -0.43
C ASP A 106 7.28 -14.93 -0.37
N TRP A 107 6.56 -15.10 0.75
CA TRP A 107 5.15 -14.69 0.80
C TRP A 107 4.94 -13.17 0.80
N ALA A 108 5.74 -12.39 1.53
CA ALA A 108 5.63 -10.94 1.57
C ALA A 108 5.99 -10.28 0.23
N PRO A 109 7.06 -10.70 -0.50
CA PRO A 109 7.31 -10.25 -1.86
C PRO A 109 6.12 -10.46 -2.80
N ARG A 110 5.45 -11.61 -2.70
CA ARG A 110 4.24 -11.93 -3.49
C ARG A 110 2.96 -11.25 -2.98
N GLN A 111 3.05 -10.38 -1.98
CA GLN A 111 1.91 -9.68 -1.35
C GLN A 111 0.86 -10.67 -0.80
N MET A 112 1.35 -11.78 -0.24
CA MET A 112 0.50 -12.86 0.25
C MET A 112 0.20 -12.78 1.74
N GLY A 113 0.70 -11.78 2.46
CA GLY A 113 0.42 -11.71 3.89
C GLY A 113 0.88 -10.46 4.61
N VAL A 114 0.45 -10.41 5.87
CA VAL A 114 0.76 -9.35 6.83
C VAL A 114 1.09 -10.02 8.16
N LEU A 115 2.08 -9.49 8.86
CA LEU A 115 2.37 -9.85 10.25
C LEU A 115 1.50 -8.97 11.15
N LEU A 116 0.74 -9.60 12.05
CA LEU A 116 -0.13 -8.90 12.98
C LEU A 116 0.23 -9.21 14.42
N PHE A 117 -0.02 -8.25 15.30
CA PHE A 117 0.15 -8.40 16.73
C PHE A 117 -1.18 -8.09 17.39
N ALA A 118 -1.62 -8.99 18.26
CA ALA A 118 -2.82 -8.83 19.07
C ALA A 118 -2.56 -9.40 20.46
N GLY A 119 -3.25 -8.87 21.48
CA GLY A 119 -3.16 -9.39 22.85
C GLY A 119 -3.70 -10.81 22.91
N ASP A 120 -5.03 -10.92 22.87
CA ASP A 120 -5.73 -12.20 22.91
C ASP A 120 -6.14 -12.69 21.52
N ASP A 121 -5.89 -13.97 21.25
CA ASP A 121 -6.19 -14.61 19.97
C ASP A 121 -7.69 -14.75 19.68
N ALA A 122 -8.49 -15.13 20.68
CA ALA A 122 -9.94 -15.32 20.50
C ALA A 122 -10.67 -14.05 20.00
N PRO A 123 -10.53 -12.87 20.63
CA PRO A 123 -11.15 -11.64 20.12
C PRO A 123 -10.53 -11.20 18.79
N ALA A 124 -9.22 -11.37 18.58
CA ALA A 124 -8.58 -11.07 17.31
C ALA A 124 -9.15 -11.91 16.17
N SER A 125 -9.16 -13.23 16.33
CA SER A 125 -9.76 -14.16 15.37
C SER A 125 -11.24 -13.84 15.10
N ALA A 126 -12.02 -13.53 16.13
CA ALA A 126 -13.43 -13.17 15.96
C ALA A 126 -13.61 -11.86 15.17
N HIS A 127 -12.85 -10.81 15.50
CA HIS A 127 -12.88 -9.53 14.78
C HIS A 127 -12.50 -9.72 13.31
N LEU A 128 -11.41 -10.44 13.09
CA LEU A 128 -10.85 -10.71 11.78
C LEU A 128 -11.81 -11.48 10.85
N LYS A 129 -12.67 -12.35 11.39
CA LYS A 129 -13.73 -13.02 10.61
C LYS A 129 -14.75 -12.04 10.02
N HIS A 130 -14.97 -10.91 10.69
CA HIS A 130 -15.92 -9.87 10.27
C HIS A 130 -15.25 -8.76 9.44
N LEU A 131 -13.92 -8.67 9.48
CA LEU A 131 -13.09 -7.67 8.82
C LEU A 131 -12.97 -7.89 7.29
N ARG A 132 -14.10 -7.94 6.59
CA ARG A 132 -14.18 -8.14 5.13
C ARG A 132 -15.09 -7.15 4.43
N LEU A 133 -16.09 -6.64 5.14
CA LEU A 133 -17.11 -5.77 4.58
C LEU A 133 -16.92 -4.36 5.13
N MET A 134 -16.41 -3.51 4.26
CA MET A 134 -16.52 -2.07 4.42
C MET A 134 -17.70 -1.57 3.59
N ARG A 135 -18.22 -0.39 3.90
CA ARG A 135 -19.21 0.30 3.08
C ARG A 135 -18.74 1.70 2.77
N ALA A 136 -18.89 2.09 1.51
CA ALA A 136 -18.70 3.46 1.07
C ALA A 136 -19.80 4.36 1.65
N PRO A 137 -19.63 5.69 1.61
CA PRO A 137 -20.64 6.64 2.11
C PRO A 137 -22.01 6.53 1.41
N ASP A 138 -22.04 6.03 0.17
CA ASP A 138 -23.26 5.73 -0.58
C ASP A 138 -23.96 4.43 -0.13
N GLY A 139 -23.39 3.71 0.82
CA GLY A 139 -23.89 2.44 1.35
C GLY A 139 -23.51 1.21 0.53
N LEU A 140 -22.80 1.36 -0.60
CA LEU A 140 -22.34 0.23 -1.40
C LEU A 140 -21.22 -0.55 -0.70
N PRO A 141 -21.22 -1.88 -0.81
CA PRO A 141 -20.20 -2.71 -0.19
C PRO A 141 -18.84 -2.52 -0.86
N MET A 142 -17.82 -2.26 -0.05
CA MET A 142 -16.42 -2.26 -0.41
C MET A 142 -15.74 -3.50 0.15
N ARG A 143 -14.96 -4.19 -0.68
CA ARG A 143 -14.13 -5.30 -0.20
C ARG A 143 -12.94 -4.74 0.56
N PHE A 144 -12.70 -5.28 1.75
CA PHE A 144 -11.49 -5.05 2.52
C PHE A 144 -10.73 -6.37 2.68
N ASN A 145 -9.42 -6.31 2.46
CA ASN A 145 -8.51 -7.42 2.70
C ASN A 145 -7.19 -6.88 3.24
N LEU A 146 -6.72 -7.39 4.37
CA LEU A 146 -5.44 -6.96 4.97
C LEU A 146 -4.25 -7.22 4.04
N THR A 147 -4.32 -8.20 3.13
CA THR A 147 -3.25 -8.44 2.14
C THR A 147 -3.30 -7.49 0.93
N ALA A 148 -4.34 -6.67 0.81
CA ALA A 148 -4.33 -5.51 -0.08
C ALA A 148 -3.51 -4.37 0.57
N THR A 149 -2.20 -4.60 0.68
CA THR A 149 -1.23 -3.78 1.42
C THR A 149 -1.27 -2.29 1.07
N ARG A 150 -1.59 -1.94 -0.18
CA ARG A 150 -1.80 -0.56 -0.60
C ARG A 150 -3.04 0.05 0.05
N GLN A 151 -4.19 -0.61 -0.07
CA GLN A 151 -5.43 -0.18 0.60
C GLN A 151 -5.24 -0.09 2.12
N LEU A 152 -4.47 -1.00 2.70
CA LEU A 152 -4.11 -0.97 4.12
C LEU A 152 -3.29 0.30 4.47
N GLU A 153 -2.24 0.63 3.71
CA GLU A 153 -1.47 1.87 3.92
C GLU A 153 -2.37 3.11 3.83
N GLU A 154 -3.26 3.16 2.83
CA GLU A 154 -4.20 4.27 2.61
C GLU A 154 -5.16 4.46 3.78
N LEU A 155 -5.67 3.37 4.33
CA LEU A 155 -6.57 3.41 5.50
C LEU A 155 -5.83 3.81 6.78
N CYS A 156 -4.62 3.30 7.00
CA CYS A 156 -3.80 3.67 8.14
C CYS A 156 -3.37 5.15 8.12
N GLU A 157 -3.10 5.70 6.93
CA GLU A 157 -2.72 7.11 6.76
C GLU A 157 -3.93 8.06 6.69
N GLY A 158 -5.08 7.58 6.19
CA GLY A 158 -6.25 8.41 5.94
C GLY A 158 -7.27 8.46 7.09
N LEU A 159 -7.43 7.37 7.84
CA LEU A 159 -8.45 7.33 8.89
C LEU A 159 -7.99 8.04 10.18
N PRO A 160 -8.90 8.76 10.86
CA PRO A 160 -8.68 9.20 12.23
C PRO A 160 -8.35 8.02 13.17
N ALA A 161 -7.57 8.28 14.22
CA ALA A 161 -7.05 7.23 15.10
C ALA A 161 -8.14 6.36 15.76
N ASP A 162 -9.24 6.96 16.19
CA ASP A 162 -10.41 6.29 16.77
C ASP A 162 -11.14 5.40 15.75
N ARG A 163 -11.22 5.86 14.50
CA ARG A 163 -11.85 5.13 13.39
C ARG A 163 -10.95 3.98 12.93
N LEU A 164 -9.64 4.20 12.88
CA LEU A 164 -8.66 3.15 12.61
C LEU A 164 -8.69 2.08 13.71
N ALA A 165 -8.76 2.48 14.98
CA ALA A 165 -8.92 1.56 16.11
C ALA A 165 -10.20 0.73 16.01
N GLN A 166 -11.31 1.32 15.57
CA GLN A 166 -12.55 0.58 15.33
C GLN A 166 -12.41 -0.41 14.16
N LEU A 167 -11.75 -0.01 13.07
CA LEU A 167 -11.52 -0.89 11.91
C LEU A 167 -10.64 -2.09 12.28
N LEU A 168 -9.52 -1.84 12.96
CA LEU A 168 -8.53 -2.86 13.30
C LEU A 168 -8.86 -3.65 14.58
N GLY A 169 -9.76 -3.13 15.40
CA GLY A 169 -10.28 -3.80 16.60
C GLY A 169 -9.15 -4.13 17.58
N PRO A 170 -8.98 -5.40 17.99
CA PRO A 170 -7.98 -5.83 18.96
C PRO A 170 -6.55 -5.93 18.38
N ILE A 171 -6.37 -5.67 17.08
CA ILE A 171 -5.05 -5.62 16.47
C ILE A 171 -4.31 -4.40 17.00
N GLN A 172 -3.11 -4.63 17.53
CA GLN A 172 -2.25 -3.61 18.12
C GLN A 172 -1.23 -3.08 17.11
N ARG A 173 -0.80 -3.93 16.18
CA ARG A 173 0.22 -3.58 15.20
C ARG A 173 0.12 -4.45 13.96
N LEU A 174 0.51 -3.87 12.82
CA LEU A 174 0.64 -4.54 11.54
C LEU A 174 2.02 -4.25 10.94
N ILE A 175 2.65 -5.27 10.34
CA ILE A 175 3.88 -5.13 9.55
C ILE A 175 3.71 -5.82 8.20
N TRP A 176 4.01 -5.13 7.11
CA TRP A 176 3.89 -5.65 5.75
C TRP A 176 4.98 -5.12 4.82
N ARG A 177 5.16 -5.77 3.67
CA ARG A 177 6.08 -5.34 2.61
C ARG A 177 5.27 -4.67 1.49
N THR A 178 5.76 -3.56 0.94
CA THR A 178 5.16 -2.95 -0.27
C THR A 178 5.42 -3.82 -1.51
N ALA A 179 4.55 -3.75 -2.52
CA ALA A 179 4.62 -4.57 -3.74
C ALA A 179 5.77 -4.23 -4.71
N ASP A 180 6.45 -3.09 -4.56
CA ASP A 180 7.46 -2.60 -5.50
C ASP A 180 8.82 -3.29 -5.32
N ASP A 181 9.15 -4.32 -6.11
CA ASP A 181 10.37 -5.12 -5.91
C ASP A 181 11.69 -4.36 -6.04
N ALA A 182 11.76 -3.32 -6.87
CA ALA A 182 12.99 -2.53 -7.06
C ALA A 182 13.28 -1.57 -5.90
N GLY A 183 12.30 -1.34 -5.02
CA GLY A 183 12.39 -0.38 -3.92
C GLY A 183 11.50 -0.74 -2.74
N ALA A 184 11.29 -2.03 -2.48
CA ALA A 184 10.30 -2.48 -1.51
C ALA A 184 10.66 -2.01 -0.11
N LEU A 185 9.66 -1.53 0.61
CA LEU A 185 9.80 -1.09 2.00
C LEU A 185 9.03 -2.04 2.91
N TRP A 186 9.60 -2.30 4.08
CA TRP A 186 8.85 -2.83 5.21
C TRP A 186 8.18 -1.67 5.93
N LEU A 187 6.87 -1.78 6.10
CA LEU A 187 6.03 -0.77 6.70
C LEU A 187 5.41 -1.32 7.98
N GLN A 188 5.27 -0.46 8.98
CA GLN A 188 4.60 -0.76 10.24
C GLN A 188 3.56 0.31 10.56
N ALA A 189 2.39 -0.13 11.03
CA ALA A 189 1.41 0.72 11.69
C ALA A 189 1.16 0.20 13.11
N ASP A 190 1.22 1.08 14.09
CA ASP A 190 0.70 0.79 15.44
C ASP A 190 -0.72 1.34 15.56
N VAL A 191 -1.57 0.62 16.28
CA VAL A 191 -2.92 1.03 16.62
C VAL A 191 -2.91 1.63 18.02
N PRO A 192 -3.15 2.95 18.16
CA PRO A 192 -2.86 3.67 19.41
C PRO A 192 -3.72 3.26 20.61
N VAL A 193 -4.96 2.81 20.39
CA VAL A 193 -5.81 2.18 21.42
C VAL A 193 -6.61 1.06 20.75
N PRO A 194 -6.24 -0.21 20.95
CA PRO A 194 -7.01 -1.33 20.40
C PRO A 194 -8.44 -1.27 20.91
N ASN A 195 -9.41 -1.48 20.01
CA ASN A 195 -10.81 -1.54 20.38
C ASN A 195 -11.22 -3.00 20.59
N GLU A 196 -11.47 -3.38 21.83
CA GLU A 196 -11.96 -4.73 22.19
C GLU A 196 -13.47 -4.88 22.02
N THR A 197 -14.17 -3.83 21.60
CA THR A 197 -15.61 -3.90 21.35
C THR A 197 -15.89 -4.90 20.24
N ALA A 198 -16.92 -5.72 20.44
CA ALA A 198 -17.37 -6.68 19.44
C ALA A 198 -17.62 -5.99 18.07
N PRO A 199 -17.23 -6.64 16.96
CA PRO A 199 -17.43 -6.08 15.62
C PRO A 199 -18.92 -5.81 15.36
N ASP A 200 -19.25 -4.66 14.77
CA ASP A 200 -20.63 -4.38 14.33
C ASP A 200 -20.97 -5.37 13.19
N PRO A 201 -22.03 -6.20 13.34
CA PRO A 201 -22.42 -7.18 12.33
C PRO A 201 -22.78 -6.54 10.98
N ARG A 202 -23.06 -5.23 10.94
CA ARG A 202 -23.31 -4.50 9.71
C ARG A 202 -22.02 -4.09 8.98
N GLY A 203 -20.84 -4.28 9.58
CA GLY A 203 -19.54 -3.93 9.02
C GLY A 203 -19.16 -2.47 9.19
N PHE A 204 -17.95 -2.12 8.76
CA PHE A 204 -17.37 -0.78 8.92
C PHE A 204 -17.83 0.16 7.79
N ALA A 205 -18.52 1.25 8.12
CA ALA A 205 -18.98 2.22 7.14
C ALA A 205 -18.13 3.49 7.19
N LEU A 206 -17.65 3.94 6.03
CA LEU A 206 -16.96 5.21 5.87
C LEU A 206 -17.96 6.36 5.82
N SER A 207 -17.65 7.47 6.49
CA SER A 207 -18.29 8.75 6.20
C SER A 207 -17.68 9.41 4.95
N ALA A 208 -18.37 10.37 4.34
CA ALA A 208 -17.85 11.11 3.18
C ALA A 208 -16.51 11.81 3.50
N ALA A 209 -16.37 12.35 4.72
CA ALA A 209 -15.12 12.97 5.15
C ALA A 209 -13.97 11.96 5.31
N GLU A 210 -14.28 10.73 5.72
CA GLU A 210 -13.29 9.63 5.82
C GLU A 210 -12.87 9.14 4.44
N GLU A 211 -13.81 8.99 3.51
CA GLU A 211 -13.50 8.65 2.11
C GLU A 211 -12.58 9.71 1.48
N ASP A 212 -12.88 11.00 1.66
CA ASP A 212 -12.02 12.09 1.19
C ASP A 212 -10.62 12.06 1.82
N ALA A 213 -10.52 11.68 3.09
CA ALA A 213 -9.24 11.54 3.78
C ALA A 213 -8.43 10.35 3.25
N VAL A 214 -9.07 9.21 3.02
CA VAL A 214 -8.47 8.03 2.38
C VAL A 214 -8.04 8.34 0.94
N ASN A 215 -8.83 9.10 0.19
CA ASN A 215 -8.45 9.55 -1.16
C ASN A 215 -7.20 10.44 -1.16
N ARG A 216 -7.08 11.36 -0.19
CA ARG A 216 -5.84 12.15 -0.01
C ARG A 216 -4.65 11.27 0.37
N ALA A 217 -4.85 10.28 1.24
CA ALA A 217 -3.82 9.31 1.59
C ALA A 217 -3.39 8.46 0.39
N SER A 218 -4.33 8.03 -0.44
CA SER A 218 -4.08 7.32 -1.70
C SER A 218 -3.22 8.15 -2.65
N PHE A 219 -3.57 9.42 -2.86
CA PHE A 219 -2.74 10.34 -3.63
C PHE A 219 -1.33 10.49 -3.05
N ALA A 220 -1.19 10.64 -1.73
CA ALA A 220 0.13 10.74 -1.09
C ALA A 220 0.95 9.45 -1.26
N CYS A 221 0.33 8.28 -1.16
CA CYS A 221 0.98 6.99 -1.41
C CYS A 221 1.48 6.90 -2.87
N PHE A 222 0.64 7.28 -3.84
CA PHE A 222 1.01 7.34 -5.25
C PHE A 222 2.23 8.25 -5.48
N MET A 223 2.22 9.45 -4.89
CA MET A 223 3.35 10.36 -5.05
C MET A 223 4.64 9.82 -4.41
N ARG A 224 4.57 9.12 -3.28
CA ARG A 224 5.75 8.44 -2.70
C ARG A 224 6.31 7.37 -3.63
N GLU A 225 5.44 6.60 -4.30
CA GLU A 225 5.85 5.60 -5.29
C GLU A 225 6.45 6.25 -6.55
N ALA A 226 5.82 7.30 -7.09
CA ALA A 226 6.33 8.03 -8.24
C ALA A 226 7.74 8.61 -7.96
N VAL A 227 7.92 9.23 -6.79
CA VAL A 227 9.24 9.73 -6.37
C VAL A 227 10.24 8.59 -6.28
N ARG A 228 9.91 7.51 -5.57
CA ARG A 228 10.82 6.38 -5.39
C ARG A 228 11.25 5.74 -6.73
N ARG A 229 10.36 5.69 -7.72
CA ARG A 229 10.69 5.16 -9.06
C ARG A 229 11.66 6.05 -9.84
N HIS A 230 11.57 7.37 -9.68
CA HIS A 230 12.29 8.32 -10.55
C HIS A 230 13.44 9.06 -9.85
N VAL A 231 13.52 9.02 -8.53
CA VAL A 231 14.49 9.79 -7.73
C VAL A 231 15.45 8.83 -7.03
N PRO A 232 16.77 8.92 -7.30
CA PRO A 232 17.77 8.13 -6.57
C PRO A 232 17.75 8.43 -5.07
N ALA A 233 17.88 7.38 -4.25
CA ALA A 233 17.71 7.47 -2.79
C ALA A 233 18.69 8.43 -2.10
N ASP A 234 19.89 8.60 -2.65
CA ASP A 234 20.96 9.45 -2.13
C ASP A 234 20.93 10.89 -2.67
N MET A 235 20.02 11.18 -3.63
CA MET A 235 19.95 12.48 -4.30
C MET A 235 19.61 13.62 -3.34
N ALA A 236 18.76 13.36 -2.34
CA ALA A 236 18.40 14.34 -1.33
C ALA A 236 19.63 14.85 -0.55
N THR A 237 20.59 13.96 -0.27
CA THR A 237 21.81 14.30 0.47
C THR A 237 22.90 14.86 -0.44
N LYS A 238 23.09 14.29 -1.63
CA LYS A 238 24.15 14.70 -2.57
C LYS A 238 23.82 15.98 -3.34
N HIS A 239 22.57 16.16 -3.73
CA HIS A 239 22.10 17.25 -4.59
C HIS A 239 20.74 17.81 -4.16
N PRO A 240 20.64 18.43 -2.97
CA PRO A 240 19.35 18.84 -2.38
C PRO A 240 18.52 19.78 -3.26
N ALA A 241 19.16 20.70 -4.00
CA ALA A 241 18.47 21.61 -4.90
C ALA A 241 17.90 20.89 -6.14
N ALA A 242 18.66 19.96 -6.72
CA ALA A 242 18.20 19.16 -7.85
C ALA A 242 17.09 18.18 -7.42
N HIS A 243 17.22 17.59 -6.23
CA HIS A 243 16.19 16.78 -5.60
C HIS A 243 14.87 17.56 -5.46
N ALA A 244 14.90 18.76 -4.85
CA ALA A 244 13.71 19.59 -4.68
C ALA A 244 13.06 19.98 -6.03
N LYS A 245 13.88 20.29 -7.04
CA LYS A 245 13.40 20.58 -8.41
C LYS A 245 12.68 19.37 -9.02
N LEU A 246 13.25 18.18 -8.88
CA LEU A 246 12.66 16.95 -9.42
C LEU A 246 11.33 16.59 -8.73
N LEU A 247 11.26 16.72 -7.39
CA LEU A 247 9.99 16.54 -6.67
C LEU A 247 8.90 17.50 -7.16
N HIS A 248 9.28 18.77 -7.41
CA HIS A 248 8.35 19.77 -7.95
C HIS A 248 7.90 19.41 -9.37
N GLN A 249 8.81 18.95 -10.23
CA GLN A 249 8.46 18.51 -11.59
C GLN A 249 7.50 17.32 -11.58
N ILE A 250 7.75 16.31 -10.73
CA ILE A 250 6.85 15.16 -10.58
C ILE A 250 5.45 15.62 -10.16
N ALA A 251 5.34 16.53 -9.17
CA ALA A 251 4.06 17.08 -8.76
C ALA A 251 3.33 17.81 -9.90
N LEU A 252 4.03 18.69 -10.64
CA LEU A 252 3.47 19.39 -11.78
C LEU A 252 2.97 18.43 -12.86
N PHE A 253 3.74 17.39 -13.18
CA PHE A 253 3.36 16.42 -14.22
C PHE A 253 2.19 15.55 -13.80
N THR A 254 2.06 15.22 -12.51
CA THR A 254 0.86 14.56 -11.98
C THR A 254 -0.38 15.46 -12.14
N ASP A 255 -0.27 16.75 -11.82
CA ASP A 255 -1.40 17.69 -11.98
C ASP A 255 -1.77 17.85 -13.47
N GLU A 256 -0.78 17.97 -14.35
CA GLU A 256 -0.97 18.00 -15.80
C GLU A 256 -1.69 16.74 -16.32
N ALA A 257 -1.31 15.55 -15.85
CA ALA A 257 -1.95 14.28 -16.21
C ALA A 257 -3.45 14.29 -15.87
N GLY A 258 -3.82 14.88 -14.73
CA GLY A 258 -5.20 15.10 -14.33
C GLY A 258 -5.95 16.03 -15.30
N LEU A 259 -5.34 17.13 -15.73
CA LEU A 259 -5.95 18.09 -16.68
C LEU A 259 -6.23 17.47 -18.05
N ILE A 260 -5.38 16.53 -18.49
CA ILE A 260 -5.59 15.76 -19.71
C ILE A 260 -6.45 14.49 -19.47
N ASN A 261 -7.06 14.33 -18.29
CA ASN A 261 -7.99 13.25 -17.94
C ASN A 261 -7.35 11.84 -18.04
N LEU A 262 -6.09 11.69 -17.62
CA LEU A 262 -5.53 10.38 -17.29
C LEU A 262 -6.05 9.97 -15.91
N ARG A 263 -6.68 8.79 -15.83
CA ARG A 263 -7.36 8.31 -14.61
C ARG A 263 -6.67 7.14 -13.93
N LEU A 264 -5.92 6.34 -14.70
CA LEU A 264 -5.23 5.17 -14.17
C LEU A 264 -3.83 5.56 -13.74
N GLU A 265 -3.41 5.16 -12.54
CA GLU A 265 -2.07 5.46 -12.02
C GLU A 265 -0.95 5.01 -12.98
N ARG A 266 -1.12 3.87 -13.65
CA ARG A 266 -0.16 3.40 -14.66
C ARG A 266 0.03 4.39 -15.82
N ASP A 267 -1.06 5.04 -16.25
CA ASP A 267 -1.04 5.99 -17.37
C ASP A 267 -0.40 7.31 -16.88
N ILE A 268 -0.67 7.71 -15.63
CA ILE A 268 -0.03 8.88 -15.00
C ILE A 268 1.49 8.64 -14.85
N HIS A 269 1.92 7.47 -14.40
CA HIS A 269 3.35 7.11 -14.34
C HIS A 269 4.02 7.20 -15.71
N HIS A 270 3.41 6.61 -16.74
CA HIS A 270 3.95 6.68 -18.11
C HIS A 270 4.03 8.13 -18.60
N TYR A 271 3.03 8.97 -18.30
CA TYR A 271 3.09 10.40 -18.61
C TYR A 271 4.24 11.12 -17.88
N ILE A 272 4.45 10.86 -16.58
CA ILE A 272 5.57 11.41 -15.81
C ILE A 272 6.90 10.99 -16.43
N GLU A 273 7.05 9.72 -16.83
CA GLU A 273 8.25 9.21 -17.52
C GLU A 273 8.53 9.96 -18.82
N LEU A 274 7.51 10.16 -19.66
CA LEU A 274 7.66 10.93 -20.90
C LEU A 274 8.08 12.38 -20.61
N ARG A 275 7.48 13.02 -19.60
CA ARG A 275 7.79 14.42 -19.22
C ARG A 275 9.18 14.57 -18.60
N LEU A 276 9.69 13.55 -17.92
CA LEU A 276 11.05 13.53 -17.36
C LEU A 276 12.11 13.22 -18.42
N TYR A 277 11.80 12.37 -19.39
CA TYR A 277 12.75 11.92 -20.41
C TYR A 277 12.88 12.89 -21.59
N PHE A 278 11.76 13.43 -22.07
CA PHE A 278 11.77 14.30 -23.26
C PHE A 278 11.84 15.79 -22.90
N PRO A 279 12.45 16.64 -23.77
CA PRO A 279 12.48 18.09 -23.56
C PRO A 279 11.07 18.70 -23.45
N GLN A 280 10.96 19.83 -22.75
CA GLN A 280 9.69 20.53 -22.55
C GLN A 280 9.09 21.12 -23.84
N LEU A 281 9.95 21.61 -24.76
CA LEU A 281 9.52 22.36 -25.94
C LEU A 281 8.53 21.61 -26.85
N PRO A 282 8.71 20.31 -27.18
CA PRO A 282 7.72 19.50 -27.88
C PRO A 282 6.32 19.53 -27.25
N PHE A 283 6.21 19.35 -25.93
CA PHE A 283 4.91 19.35 -25.24
C PHE A 283 4.16 20.68 -25.37
N GLU A 284 4.87 21.80 -25.52
CA GLU A 284 4.28 23.12 -25.65
C GLU A 284 3.93 23.48 -27.09
N LYS A 285 4.81 23.13 -28.04
CA LYS A 285 4.81 23.66 -29.41
C LYS A 285 4.33 22.67 -30.46
N ASP A 286 4.45 21.36 -30.23
CA ASP A 286 4.07 20.37 -31.23
C ASP A 286 2.54 20.14 -31.21
N ALA A 287 1.88 20.60 -32.28
CA ALA A 287 0.43 20.53 -32.37
C ALA A 287 -0.10 19.09 -32.41
N GLU A 288 0.63 18.17 -33.05
CA GLU A 288 0.24 16.76 -33.17
C GLU A 288 0.32 16.04 -31.82
N LEU A 289 1.41 16.22 -31.08
CA LEU A 289 1.56 15.72 -29.71
C LEU A 289 0.44 16.22 -28.80
N ARG A 290 0.16 17.52 -28.84
CA ARG A 290 -0.92 18.11 -28.04
C ARG A 290 -2.30 17.59 -28.46
N ALA A 291 -2.53 17.38 -29.75
CA ALA A 291 -3.75 16.77 -30.25
C ALA A 291 -3.91 15.34 -29.71
N ASN A 292 -2.87 14.50 -29.81
CA ASN A 292 -2.86 13.13 -29.27
C ASN A 292 -3.18 13.11 -27.76
N LEU A 293 -2.54 14.00 -26.99
CA LEU A 293 -2.79 14.13 -25.57
C LEU A 293 -4.17 14.74 -25.24
N ALA A 294 -4.89 15.37 -26.17
CA ALA A 294 -6.19 15.98 -25.92
C ALA A 294 -7.39 15.05 -26.24
N ARG A 295 -7.17 13.90 -26.88
CA ARG A 295 -8.23 12.96 -27.33
C ARG A 295 -8.88 12.19 -26.18
N ARG A 296 -9.78 12.85 -25.44
CA ARG A 296 -10.43 12.30 -24.24
C ARG A 296 -11.34 11.09 -24.50
N ASP A 297 -11.69 10.85 -25.75
CA ASP A 297 -12.45 9.70 -26.25
C ASP A 297 -11.62 8.42 -26.34
N GLU A 298 -10.30 8.52 -26.37
CA GLU A 298 -9.39 7.38 -26.40
C GLU A 298 -8.87 6.99 -25.00
N SER A 299 -8.51 5.72 -24.83
CA SER A 299 -7.83 5.25 -23.61
C SER A 299 -6.52 6.00 -23.37
N GLY A 300 -6.19 6.25 -22.10
CA GLY A 300 -4.95 6.95 -21.71
C GLY A 300 -3.70 6.29 -22.30
N LEU A 301 -3.59 4.97 -22.18
CA LEU A 301 -2.49 4.19 -22.75
C LEU A 301 -2.28 4.41 -24.27
N LEU A 302 -3.36 4.41 -25.06
CA LEU A 302 -3.25 4.61 -26.51
C LEU A 302 -2.73 6.03 -26.83
N ARG A 303 -3.26 7.04 -26.14
CA ARG A 303 -2.84 8.43 -26.30
C ARG A 303 -1.36 8.61 -25.95
N LEU A 304 -0.89 7.94 -24.89
CA LEU A 304 0.49 8.00 -24.43
C LEU A 304 1.44 7.27 -25.38
N ASN A 305 1.05 6.14 -25.96
CA ASN A 305 1.83 5.46 -26.99
C ASN A 305 1.98 6.33 -28.25
N HIS A 306 0.91 7.00 -28.70
CA HIS A 306 0.98 7.95 -29.81
C HIS A 306 1.87 9.16 -29.47
N ALA A 307 1.76 9.68 -28.25
CA ALA A 307 2.61 10.77 -27.77
C ALA A 307 4.09 10.37 -27.75
N GLU A 308 4.42 9.19 -27.24
CA GLU A 308 5.77 8.65 -27.19
C GLU A 308 6.36 8.45 -28.59
N TYR A 309 5.59 7.87 -29.52
CA TYR A 309 5.99 7.74 -30.92
C TYR A 309 6.33 9.10 -31.56
N ARG A 310 5.48 10.10 -31.33
CA ARG A 310 5.68 11.46 -31.83
C ARG A 310 6.93 12.11 -31.21
N LEU A 311 7.11 11.97 -29.90
CA LEU A 311 8.27 12.49 -29.17
C LEU A 311 9.58 11.89 -29.70
N ASN A 312 9.63 10.57 -29.89
CA ASN A 312 10.78 9.89 -30.48
C ASN A 312 11.10 10.39 -31.90
N THR A 313 10.08 10.60 -32.72
CA THR A 313 10.23 11.14 -34.08
C THR A 313 10.85 12.55 -34.06
N ILE A 314 10.36 13.42 -33.17
CA ILE A 314 10.88 14.78 -33.01
C ILE A 314 12.35 14.75 -32.54
N THR A 315 12.66 13.90 -31.55
CA THR A 315 14.03 13.77 -31.04
C THR A 315 15.01 13.25 -32.10
N ALA A 316 14.60 12.28 -32.92
CA ALA A 316 15.41 11.79 -34.04
C ALA A 316 15.68 12.87 -35.09
N ALA A 317 14.66 13.69 -35.42
CA ALA A 317 14.81 14.81 -36.34
C ALA A 317 15.76 15.90 -35.79
N MET A 318 15.65 16.24 -34.49
CA MET A 318 16.54 17.20 -33.82
C MET A 318 18.00 16.73 -33.77
N ALA A 319 18.23 15.43 -33.60
CA ALA A 319 19.58 14.86 -33.62
C ALA A 319 20.21 14.91 -35.02
N SER A 320 19.41 14.66 -36.07
CA SER A 320 19.86 14.67 -37.47
C SER A 320 20.15 16.08 -37.99
N GLY A 321 19.42 17.10 -37.50
CA GLY A 321 19.60 18.51 -37.90
C GLY A 321 20.79 19.25 -37.25
N LYS A 322 21.53 18.62 -36.32
CA LYS A 322 22.74 19.22 -35.69
C LYS A 322 24.05 18.84 -36.40
N GLN A 323 24.00 18.10 -37.51
CA GLN A 323 25.17 17.68 -38.28
C GLN A 323 25.48 18.53 -39.53
N SER A 324 24.80 19.67 -39.71
CA SER A 324 25.00 20.61 -40.83
C SER A 324 25.60 21.93 -40.38
#